data_AF-F9DSK3-F1
#
_entry.id   AF-F9DSK3-F1
#
_cell.length_a   1.000
_cell.length_b   1.000
_cell.length_c   1.000
_cell.angle_alpha   90.00
_cell.angle_beta   90.00
_cell.angle_gamma   90.00
#
_symmetry.space_group_name_H-M   'P 1'
#
loop_
_entity.id
_entity.type
_entity.pdbx_description
1 polymer ?
#
loop_
_entity_poly.entity_id
_entity_poly.type
_entity_poly.pdbx_seq_one_letter_code
_entity_poly.pdbx_strand_id
1 'polypeptide(L)'
;MNGEISALEVSKVSVKALVIGVSNYFMDGAPNLPFCKNDVEAMAKSLENGLGLKKEDIITLGGLGDVTKVDFDNALSMMSSITNENDILLFYFSGHGQNFNHQHHLILSDGFISTNELIKNLEKVPAKSKVVFLDCCFSGNYSIEDPASPEVDQMIADFHGKGYAVFSSSNAEQVSYGHLDKPISIFTDFLCDAFENKLLVKKGKVTLHDIHKLVSLYLDVWNKNNPAQQQNPIFKRNMGGTIFFEVEDYKPFPTTKIYLESDQYIIYEVEPVHTGTCKRYSVKVILKEPLSLDEISKVSIEIKDTVQTAEVHRNQRSLERWKGKSANIVWIYFGFDESDMKRGNFICHTTWCDDNQDKDWWYKVDRSNKFMIKDTHFNVHTYYESLKTLHQNNTGNKDELILAVKEISRTMLKSAEEVISLYNEYTNGLISESSLVKKIDPSLSSIEESFMASTDLELAPDDLSDWMQAYSNIFATIHNFTFYYNEKSLAQRTPENRKACMEMTMKYYYTELQEIVELER
;
A
#
# COMPACT_ATOMS: atom_id res chain seq x y z
N MET A 1 46.65 -2.46 4.98
CA MET A 1 45.71 -2.61 6.11
C MET A 1 44.35 -2.34 5.53
N ASN A 2 43.74 -3.38 4.95
CA ASN A 2 42.49 -3.29 4.19
C ASN A 2 41.36 -3.46 5.20
N GLY A 3 40.68 -2.36 5.51
CA GLY A 3 39.43 -2.41 6.26
C GLY A 3 38.32 -2.77 5.30
N GLU A 4 37.91 -4.04 5.28
CA GLU A 4 36.58 -4.41 4.82
C GLU A 4 35.56 -3.74 5.74
N ILE A 5 34.86 -2.74 5.21
CA ILE A 5 33.64 -2.24 5.81
C ILE A 5 32.63 -3.38 5.65
N SER A 6 32.38 -4.13 6.73
CA SER A 6 31.30 -5.11 6.75
C SER A 6 30.02 -4.35 6.43
N ALA A 7 29.41 -4.64 5.29
CA ALA A 7 28.02 -4.30 5.05
C ALA A 7 27.24 -4.90 6.23
N LEU A 8 26.63 -4.04 7.05
CA LEU A 8 25.64 -4.46 8.02
C LEU A 8 24.60 -5.26 7.24
N GLU A 9 24.56 -6.58 7.46
CA GLU A 9 23.45 -7.41 7.00
C GLU A 9 22.19 -6.81 7.64
N VAL A 10 21.46 -6.01 6.87
CA VAL A 10 20.09 -5.65 7.22
C VAL A 10 19.36 -6.98 7.33
N SER A 11 18.99 -7.37 8.55
CA SER A 11 18.30 -8.64 8.76
C SER A 11 17.09 -8.68 7.85
N LYS A 12 17.07 -9.67 6.94
CA LYS A 12 15.96 -9.85 6.00
C LYS A 12 14.69 -10.03 6.83
N VAL A 13 13.67 -9.20 6.60
CA VAL A 13 12.36 -9.31 7.24
C VAL A 13 11.87 -10.76 7.09
N SER A 14 11.70 -11.46 8.20
CA SER A 14 11.19 -12.82 8.25
C SER A 14 9.80 -12.82 8.87
N VAL A 15 8.93 -13.73 8.42
CA VAL A 15 7.65 -13.99 9.08
C VAL A 15 7.84 -15.20 9.99
N LYS A 16 7.49 -15.06 11.26
CA LYS A 16 7.49 -16.14 12.26
C LYS A 16 6.04 -16.45 12.64
N ALA A 17 5.68 -17.71 12.82
CA ALA A 17 4.30 -18.10 13.11
C ALA A 17 4.20 -19.04 14.30
N LEU A 18 3.31 -18.73 15.25
CA LEU A 18 2.88 -19.61 16.33
C LEU A 18 1.43 -20.05 16.07
N VAL A 19 1.23 -21.32 15.74
CA VAL A 19 -0.06 -21.90 15.35
C VAL A 19 -0.50 -22.89 16.42
N ILE A 20 -1.61 -22.61 17.09
CA ILE A 20 -2.08 -23.39 18.24
C ILE A 20 -3.51 -23.86 17.99
N GLY A 21 -3.77 -25.14 18.22
CA GLY A 21 -5.13 -25.71 18.17
C GLY A 21 -5.40 -26.62 19.36
N VAL A 22 -6.51 -26.44 20.05
CA VAL A 22 -6.84 -27.25 21.23
C VAL A 22 -8.05 -28.13 20.93
N SER A 23 -7.84 -29.44 20.85
CA SER A 23 -8.89 -30.43 20.53
C SER A 23 -9.37 -31.20 21.74
N ASN A 24 -8.49 -31.47 22.70
CA ASN A 24 -8.76 -32.28 23.88
C ASN A 24 -8.80 -31.40 25.13
N TYR A 25 -9.85 -31.52 25.92
CA TYR A 25 -10.06 -30.76 27.14
C TYR A 25 -10.25 -31.70 28.34
N PHE A 26 -9.56 -31.40 29.43
CA PHE A 26 -9.59 -32.20 30.66
C PHE A 26 -10.41 -31.53 31.77
N MET A 27 -10.87 -30.31 31.54
CA MET A 27 -11.70 -29.54 32.46
C MET A 27 -13.19 -29.82 32.24
N ASP A 28 -13.94 -29.91 33.34
CA ASP A 28 -15.39 -30.08 33.28
C ASP A 28 -16.06 -28.92 32.52
N GLY A 29 -17.00 -29.26 31.62
CA GLY A 29 -17.78 -28.28 30.86
C GLY A 29 -17.17 -27.85 29.51
N ALA A 30 -15.95 -28.30 29.18
CA ALA A 30 -15.35 -28.06 27.87
C ALA A 30 -15.36 -29.35 27.02
N PRO A 31 -16.25 -29.48 26.00
CA PRO A 31 -16.28 -30.65 25.14
C PRO A 31 -15.10 -30.67 24.16
N ASN A 32 -14.64 -31.86 23.77
CA ASN A 32 -13.57 -32.00 22.77
C ASN A 32 -13.99 -31.45 21.39
N LEU A 33 -13.05 -30.78 20.73
CA LEU A 33 -13.17 -30.21 19.38
C LEU A 33 -12.18 -30.89 18.42
N PRO A 34 -12.48 -32.11 17.93
CA PRO A 34 -11.51 -32.94 17.22
C PRO A 34 -11.00 -32.35 15.88
N PHE A 35 -11.64 -31.29 15.37
CA PHE A 35 -11.23 -30.62 14.14
C PHE A 35 -10.10 -29.59 14.34
N CYS A 36 -9.87 -29.07 15.57
CA CYS A 36 -8.85 -28.03 15.80
C CYS A 36 -7.42 -28.49 15.47
N LYS A 37 -7.11 -29.78 15.60
CA LYS A 37 -5.83 -30.33 15.12
C LYS A 37 -5.68 -30.27 13.60
N ASN A 38 -6.78 -30.39 12.86
CA ASN A 38 -6.79 -30.28 11.40
C ASN A 38 -6.65 -28.80 11.00
N ASP A 39 -7.22 -27.88 11.79
CA ASP A 39 -7.02 -26.45 11.61
C ASP A 39 -5.53 -26.07 11.72
N VAL A 40 -4.81 -26.62 12.70
CA VAL A 40 -3.35 -26.42 12.86
C VAL A 40 -2.59 -26.89 11.62
N GLU A 41 -2.90 -28.08 11.12
CA GLU A 41 -2.25 -28.63 9.92
C GLU A 41 -2.55 -27.78 8.68
N ALA A 42 -3.82 -27.41 8.46
CA ALA A 42 -4.25 -26.57 7.34
C ALA A 42 -3.60 -25.19 7.40
N MET A 43 -3.61 -24.55 8.57
CA MET A 43 -3.04 -23.23 8.79
C MET A 43 -1.53 -23.24 8.52
N ALA A 44 -0.78 -24.15 9.14
CA ALA A 44 0.66 -24.27 8.91
C ALA A 44 0.98 -24.46 7.41
N LYS A 45 0.25 -25.35 6.74
CA LYS A 45 0.42 -25.60 5.30
C LYS A 45 0.09 -24.36 4.45
N SER A 46 -0.97 -23.62 4.77
CA SER A 46 -1.35 -22.41 4.04
C SER A 46 -0.33 -21.27 4.21
N LEU A 47 0.29 -21.16 5.39
CA LEU A 47 1.38 -20.21 5.64
C LEU A 47 2.63 -20.55 4.82
N GLU A 48 2.97 -21.84 4.70
CA GLU A 48 4.04 -22.30 3.81
C GLU A 48 3.74 -22.02 2.33
N ASN A 49 2.55 -22.42 1.83
CA ASN A 49 2.23 -22.33 0.40
C ASN A 49 1.84 -20.92 -0.07
N GLY A 50 1.12 -20.20 0.79
CA GLY A 50 0.53 -18.90 0.49
C GLY A 50 1.49 -17.77 0.78
N LEU A 51 2.01 -17.71 2.00
CA LEU A 51 2.90 -16.66 2.47
C LEU A 51 4.41 -17.00 2.35
N GLY A 52 4.75 -18.23 1.94
CA GLY A 52 6.15 -18.63 1.69
C GLY A 52 6.98 -18.85 2.95
N LEU A 53 6.36 -19.06 4.11
CA LEU A 53 7.09 -19.32 5.35
C LEU A 53 7.85 -20.64 5.26
N LYS A 54 9.05 -20.69 5.85
CA LYS A 54 9.76 -21.95 6.03
C LYS A 54 9.19 -22.69 7.24
N LYS A 55 9.26 -24.03 7.22
CA LYS A 55 8.86 -24.88 8.35
C LYS A 55 9.55 -24.52 9.68
N GLU A 56 10.83 -24.13 9.62
CA GLU A 56 11.60 -23.71 10.79
C GLU A 56 11.09 -22.41 11.44
N ASP A 57 10.32 -21.62 10.69
CA ASP A 57 9.71 -20.37 11.15
C ASP A 57 8.29 -20.56 11.69
N ILE A 58 7.75 -21.79 11.66
CA ILE A 58 6.41 -22.14 12.12
C ILE A 58 6.50 -23.08 13.33
N ILE A 59 6.06 -22.62 14.50
CA ILE A 59 5.87 -23.45 15.69
C ILE A 59 4.40 -23.85 15.78
N THR A 60 4.13 -25.15 15.80
CA THR A 60 2.78 -25.69 15.95
C THR A 60 2.58 -26.35 17.31
N LEU A 61 1.47 -26.09 17.98
CA LEU A 61 1.00 -26.85 19.16
C LEU A 61 -0.37 -27.48 18.90
N GLY A 62 -0.60 -28.66 19.49
CA GLY A 62 -1.89 -29.33 19.45
C GLY A 62 -2.10 -30.30 18.29
N GLY A 63 -1.04 -30.70 17.58
CA GLY A 63 -1.10 -31.75 16.55
C GLY A 63 -1.57 -33.12 17.08
N LEU A 64 -1.37 -33.38 18.38
CA LEU A 64 -1.91 -34.55 19.09
C LEU A 64 -3.25 -34.27 19.80
N GLY A 65 -3.70 -33.02 19.76
CA GLY A 65 -4.99 -32.54 20.25
C GLY A 65 -4.95 -31.84 21.60
N ASP A 66 -3.96 -32.10 22.45
CA ASP A 66 -3.78 -31.45 23.75
C ASP A 66 -2.78 -30.29 23.71
N VAL A 67 -3.09 -29.24 24.47
CA VAL A 67 -2.22 -28.09 24.70
C VAL A 67 -2.41 -27.65 26.16
N THR A 68 -1.42 -27.91 27.01
CA THR A 68 -1.47 -27.44 28.39
C THR A 68 -1.04 -25.98 28.51
N LYS A 69 -1.34 -25.36 29.65
CA LYS A 69 -0.85 -24.00 29.95
C LYS A 69 0.68 -23.93 29.94
N VAL A 70 1.35 -24.97 30.41
CA VAL A 70 2.82 -25.06 30.40
C VAL A 70 3.35 -25.12 28.96
N ASP A 71 2.74 -25.94 28.10
CA ASP A 71 3.15 -26.04 26.69
C ASP A 71 2.97 -24.70 25.96
N PHE A 72 1.84 -24.03 26.21
CA PHE A 72 1.56 -22.72 25.66
C PHE A 72 2.63 -21.68 26.06
N ASP A 73 2.94 -21.57 27.35
CA ASP A 73 3.88 -20.58 27.87
C ASP A 73 5.32 -20.85 27.37
N ASN A 74 5.69 -22.12 27.23
CA ASN A 74 6.97 -22.53 26.63
C ASN A 74 7.04 -22.15 25.15
N ALA A 75 5.99 -22.40 24.37
CA ALA A 75 5.97 -22.06 22.95
C ALA A 75 5.95 -20.55 22.70
N LEU A 76 5.22 -19.78 23.49
CA LEU A 76 5.23 -18.32 23.41
C LEU A 76 6.64 -17.76 23.75
N SER A 77 7.28 -18.32 24.76
CA SER A 77 8.65 -17.95 25.16
C SER A 77 9.67 -18.33 24.07
N MET A 78 9.55 -19.52 23.48
CA MET A 78 10.38 -19.96 22.35
C MET A 78 10.20 -19.05 21.15
N MET A 79 8.95 -18.75 20.77
CA MET A 79 8.64 -17.83 19.68
C MET A 79 9.25 -16.45 19.91
N SER A 80 9.12 -15.91 21.12
CA SER A 80 9.75 -14.64 21.49
C SER A 80 11.27 -14.66 21.32
N SER A 81 11.93 -15.77 21.68
CA SER A 81 13.38 -15.91 21.58
C SER A 81 13.95 -15.99 20.16
N ILE A 82 13.12 -16.39 19.18
CA ILE A 82 13.53 -16.55 17.77
C ILE A 82 13.07 -15.40 16.87
N THR A 83 12.37 -14.41 17.44
CA THR A 83 11.77 -13.28 16.72
C THR A 83 12.61 -12.02 16.92
N ASN A 84 12.99 -11.34 15.85
CA ASN A 84 13.78 -10.12 15.86
C ASN A 84 12.94 -8.86 15.68
N GLU A 85 13.53 -7.68 15.89
CA GLU A 85 12.85 -6.38 15.79
C GLU A 85 12.30 -6.03 14.41
N ASN A 86 12.84 -6.64 13.34
CA ASN A 86 12.38 -6.43 11.97
C ASN A 86 11.35 -7.47 11.50
N ASP A 87 11.10 -8.51 12.29
CA ASP A 87 10.25 -9.63 11.88
C ASP A 87 8.76 -9.31 12.00
N ILE A 88 7.94 -10.11 11.31
CA ILE A 88 6.49 -10.15 11.47
C ILE A 88 6.13 -11.40 12.26
N LEU A 89 5.42 -11.24 13.38
CA LEU A 89 4.89 -12.36 14.15
C LEU A 89 3.42 -12.62 13.77
N LEU A 90 3.12 -13.84 13.36
CA LEU A 90 1.77 -14.36 13.21
C LEU A 90 1.46 -15.25 14.41
N PHE A 91 0.36 -14.97 15.10
CA PHE A 91 -0.21 -15.83 16.12
C PHE A 91 -1.57 -16.32 15.64
N TYR A 92 -1.80 -17.62 15.69
CA TYR A 92 -3.08 -18.22 15.36
C TYR A 92 -3.53 -19.17 16.47
N PHE A 93 -4.79 -19.07 16.86
CA PHE A 93 -5.42 -19.95 17.83
C PHE A 93 -6.75 -20.51 17.32
N SER A 94 -6.95 -21.82 17.43
CA SER A 94 -8.26 -22.49 17.25
C SER A 94 -8.65 -23.31 18.48
N GLY A 95 -9.88 -23.16 18.94
CA GLY A 95 -10.43 -23.91 20.06
C GLY A 95 -11.60 -23.21 20.75
N HIS A 96 -11.84 -23.55 22.02
CA HIS A 96 -12.84 -22.88 22.84
C HIS A 96 -12.41 -21.47 23.25
N GLY A 97 -13.40 -20.57 23.24
CA GLY A 97 -13.32 -19.22 23.78
C GLY A 97 -14.50 -18.99 24.71
N GLN A 98 -14.27 -18.32 25.83
CA GLN A 98 -15.32 -18.04 26.81
C GLN A 98 -15.12 -16.69 27.49
N ASN A 99 -16.24 -16.02 27.78
CA ASN A 99 -16.24 -14.82 28.59
C ASN A 99 -16.33 -15.19 30.09
N PHE A 100 -15.29 -14.88 30.84
CA PHE A 100 -15.30 -14.92 32.31
C PHE A 100 -15.18 -13.50 32.85
N ASN A 101 -16.08 -13.09 33.76
CA ASN A 101 -16.10 -11.75 34.34
C ASN A 101 -16.00 -10.62 33.29
N HIS A 102 -16.76 -10.74 32.21
CA HIS A 102 -16.78 -9.82 31.06
C HIS A 102 -15.48 -9.74 30.24
N GLN A 103 -14.51 -10.63 30.47
CA GLN A 103 -13.27 -10.71 29.69
C GLN A 103 -13.22 -12.01 28.89
N HIS A 104 -12.82 -11.92 27.62
CA HIS A 104 -12.65 -13.08 26.76
C HIS A 104 -11.39 -13.86 27.11
N HIS A 105 -11.51 -15.18 27.20
CA HIS A 105 -10.42 -16.10 27.49
C HIS A 105 -10.32 -17.20 26.44
N LEU A 106 -9.08 -17.53 26.06
CA LEU A 106 -8.76 -18.74 25.31
C LEU A 106 -8.72 -19.92 26.28
N ILE A 107 -9.36 -21.03 25.92
CA ILE A 107 -9.40 -22.22 26.77
C ILE A 107 -8.38 -23.24 26.25
N LEU A 108 -7.50 -23.67 27.14
CA LEU A 108 -6.49 -24.70 26.93
C LEU A 108 -6.97 -26.05 27.50
N SER A 109 -6.19 -27.11 27.36
CA SER A 109 -6.58 -28.44 27.84
C SER A 109 -6.78 -28.51 29.36
N ASP A 110 -5.99 -27.74 30.12
CA ASP A 110 -5.93 -27.76 31.59
C ASP A 110 -6.04 -26.36 32.25
N GLY A 111 -6.34 -25.33 31.47
CA GLY A 111 -6.40 -23.95 31.95
C GLY A 111 -6.96 -22.96 30.94
N PHE A 112 -6.81 -21.67 31.22
CA PHE A 112 -7.31 -20.61 30.35
C PHE A 112 -6.38 -19.39 30.38
N ILE A 113 -6.45 -18.55 29.35
CA ILE A 113 -5.62 -17.35 29.18
C ILE A 113 -6.50 -16.17 28.80
N SER A 114 -6.38 -15.04 29.50
CA SER A 114 -7.07 -13.81 29.12
C SER A 114 -6.56 -13.30 27.77
N THR A 115 -7.48 -12.98 26.86
CA THR A 115 -7.13 -12.51 25.51
C THR A 115 -6.41 -11.16 25.56
N ASN A 116 -6.83 -10.27 26.46
CA ASN A 116 -6.15 -8.99 26.66
C ASN A 116 -4.74 -9.18 27.25
N GLU A 117 -4.55 -10.17 28.12
CA GLU A 117 -3.21 -10.50 28.65
C GLU A 117 -2.32 -11.10 27.55
N LEU A 118 -2.87 -11.97 26.71
CA LEU A 118 -2.18 -12.51 25.54
C LEU A 118 -1.72 -11.38 24.60
N ILE A 119 -2.60 -10.46 24.23
CA ILE A 119 -2.28 -9.33 23.36
C ILE A 119 -1.13 -8.51 23.96
N LYS A 120 -1.22 -8.16 25.25
CA LYS A 120 -0.15 -7.45 25.98
C LYS A 120 1.17 -8.21 26.05
N ASN A 121 1.13 -9.54 26.09
CA ASN A 121 2.35 -10.36 26.09
C ASN A 121 2.95 -10.46 24.68
N LEU A 122 2.12 -10.53 23.64
CA LEU A 122 2.56 -10.49 22.24
C LEU A 122 3.15 -9.13 21.86
N GLU A 123 2.63 -8.03 22.40
CA GLU A 123 3.20 -6.69 22.22
C GLU A 123 4.68 -6.61 22.66
N LYS A 124 5.05 -7.33 23.73
CA LYS A 124 6.42 -7.38 24.27
C LYS A 124 7.38 -8.21 23.42
N VAL A 125 6.88 -9.01 22.47
CA VAL A 125 7.74 -9.76 21.55
C VAL A 125 8.44 -8.76 20.62
N PRO A 126 9.76 -8.90 20.33
CA PRO A 126 10.52 -7.90 19.59
C PRO A 126 9.96 -7.52 18.21
N ALA A 127 9.21 -8.40 17.53
CA ALA A 127 8.69 -8.21 16.17
C ALA A 127 8.18 -6.79 15.86
N LYS A 128 8.51 -6.26 14.69
CA LYS A 128 7.99 -4.98 14.21
C LYS A 128 6.46 -5.00 14.17
N SER A 129 5.93 -6.07 13.59
CA SER A 129 4.51 -6.24 13.30
C SER A 129 4.01 -7.51 13.94
N LYS A 130 2.81 -7.48 14.53
CA LYS A 130 2.13 -8.68 15.03
C LYS A 130 0.74 -8.82 14.42
N VAL A 131 0.36 -10.04 14.05
CA VAL A 131 -1.01 -10.36 13.62
C VAL A 131 -1.53 -11.51 14.44
N VAL A 132 -2.70 -11.33 15.04
CA VAL A 132 -3.34 -12.31 15.92
C VAL A 132 -4.64 -12.75 15.27
N PHE A 133 -4.74 -14.02 14.90
CA PHE A 133 -5.96 -14.65 14.40
C PHE A 133 -6.58 -15.50 15.50
N LEU A 134 -7.83 -15.21 15.85
CA LEU A 134 -8.55 -15.90 16.95
C LEU A 134 -9.76 -16.64 16.43
N ASP A 135 -9.65 -17.96 16.33
CA ASP A 135 -10.73 -18.86 15.93
C ASP A 135 -11.38 -19.55 17.12
N CYS A 136 -12.22 -18.79 17.82
CA CYS A 136 -12.95 -19.25 18.98
C CYS A 136 -14.20 -18.42 19.24
N CYS A 137 -15.15 -18.98 20.00
CA CYS A 137 -16.39 -18.31 20.36
C CYS A 137 -16.14 -17.02 21.15
N PHE A 138 -16.97 -15.99 20.92
CA PHE A 138 -16.93 -14.69 21.60
C PHE A 138 -15.62 -13.90 21.43
N SER A 139 -14.81 -14.27 20.44
CA SER A 139 -13.43 -13.81 20.26
C SER A 139 -13.30 -12.33 19.93
N GLY A 140 -14.41 -11.64 19.64
CA GLY A 140 -14.47 -10.18 19.44
C GLY A 140 -14.46 -9.35 20.73
N ASN A 141 -14.57 -9.97 21.91
CA ASN A 141 -14.63 -9.27 23.20
C ASN A 141 -13.24 -8.96 23.77
N TYR A 142 -12.50 -8.09 23.08
CA TYR A 142 -11.19 -7.57 23.49
C TYR A 142 -11.05 -6.07 23.20
N SER A 143 -10.09 -5.45 23.88
CA SER A 143 -9.70 -4.05 23.66
C SER A 143 -8.31 -3.98 23.06
N ILE A 144 -8.09 -3.00 22.21
CA ILE A 144 -6.76 -2.64 21.70
C ILE A 144 -6.44 -1.21 22.12
N GLU A 145 -5.16 -0.86 22.10
CA GLU A 145 -4.73 0.52 22.29
C GLU A 145 -5.14 1.40 21.09
N ASP A 146 -5.10 2.72 21.28
CA ASP A 146 -5.36 3.69 20.22
C ASP A 146 -4.39 3.48 19.04
N PRO A 147 -4.77 3.89 17.81
CA PRO A 147 -3.90 3.77 16.65
C PRO A 147 -2.55 4.45 16.88
N ALA A 148 -1.48 3.83 16.37
CA ALA A 148 -0.15 4.42 16.40
C ALA A 148 -0.15 5.80 15.72
N SER A 149 0.66 6.71 16.23
CA SER A 149 0.94 8.00 15.61
C SER A 149 2.44 8.17 15.41
N PRO A 150 2.90 8.69 14.26
CA PRO A 150 4.32 8.96 14.07
C PRO A 150 4.79 10.13 14.96
N GLU A 151 6.06 10.09 15.38
CA GLU A 151 6.75 11.22 16.00
C GLU A 151 7.43 12.11 14.94
N VAL A 152 7.76 13.38 15.27
CA VAL A 152 8.28 14.36 14.29
C VAL A 152 9.64 13.92 13.72
N ASP A 153 10.52 13.42 14.58
CA ASP A 153 11.89 13.01 14.20
C ASP A 153 11.97 11.53 13.79
N GLN A 154 10.85 10.82 13.81
CA GLN A 154 10.81 9.40 13.49
C GLN A 154 10.76 9.20 11.96
N MET A 155 11.56 8.26 11.45
CA MET A 155 11.44 7.85 10.05
C MET A 155 10.07 7.22 9.81
N ILE A 156 9.43 7.49 8.67
CA ILE A 156 8.14 6.87 8.34
C ILE A 156 8.28 5.33 8.30
N ALA A 157 9.47 4.83 7.96
CA ALA A 157 9.83 3.43 8.05
C ALA A 157 9.59 2.80 9.43
N ASP A 158 9.76 3.55 10.53
CA ASP A 158 9.56 3.05 11.90
C ASP A 158 8.10 3.09 12.32
N PHE A 159 7.28 3.93 11.69
CA PHE A 159 5.83 3.97 11.89
C PHE A 159 5.11 2.90 11.06
N HIS A 160 5.51 2.76 9.79
CA HIS A 160 4.86 1.87 8.84
C HIS A 160 4.99 0.40 9.22
N GLY A 161 3.83 -0.28 9.31
CA GLY A 161 3.69 -1.67 9.69
C GLY A 161 4.02 -1.96 11.15
N LYS A 162 4.40 -0.97 11.97
CA LYS A 162 4.72 -1.18 13.39
C LYS A 162 3.45 -1.24 14.23
N GLY A 163 3.38 -2.20 15.14
CA GLY A 163 2.22 -2.42 16.02
C GLY A 163 1.58 -3.80 15.81
N TYR A 164 0.29 -3.92 16.06
CA TYR A 164 -0.43 -5.18 15.91
C TYR A 164 -1.83 -5.04 15.32
N ALA A 165 -2.31 -6.17 14.77
CA ALA A 165 -3.68 -6.34 14.32
C ALA A 165 -4.25 -7.63 14.90
N VAL A 166 -5.51 -7.60 15.28
CA VAL A 166 -6.25 -8.77 15.78
C VAL A 166 -7.46 -8.98 14.88
N PHE A 167 -7.56 -10.18 14.31
CA PHE A 167 -8.67 -10.62 13.49
C PHE A 167 -9.35 -11.81 14.14
N SER A 168 -10.49 -11.56 14.77
CA SER A 168 -11.26 -12.58 15.45
C SER A 168 -12.33 -13.14 14.54
N SER A 169 -12.55 -14.43 14.68
CA SER A 169 -13.49 -15.21 13.90
C SER A 169 -14.95 -14.83 14.17
N SER A 170 -15.29 -14.38 15.37
CA SER A 170 -16.65 -13.97 15.74
C SER A 170 -16.66 -12.68 16.57
N ASN A 171 -17.84 -12.07 16.72
CA ASN A 171 -18.05 -10.92 17.58
C ASN A 171 -18.18 -11.32 19.06
N ALA A 172 -18.33 -10.34 19.96
CA ALA A 172 -18.38 -10.54 21.41
C ALA A 172 -19.55 -11.41 21.92
N GLU A 173 -20.59 -11.62 21.10
CA GLU A 173 -21.85 -12.28 21.47
C GLU A 173 -22.13 -13.54 20.64
N GLN A 174 -21.25 -13.88 19.70
CA GLN A 174 -21.43 -14.98 18.76
C GLN A 174 -20.42 -16.11 18.96
N VAL A 175 -20.89 -17.33 18.74
CA VAL A 175 -20.03 -18.52 18.66
C VAL A 175 -19.26 -18.56 17.32
N SER A 176 -18.15 -19.31 17.29
CA SER A 176 -17.44 -19.69 16.06
C SER A 176 -17.78 -21.15 15.73
N TYR A 177 -17.91 -21.49 14.44
CA TYR A 177 -18.39 -22.82 14.02
C TYR A 177 -17.36 -23.62 13.22
N GLY A 178 -17.45 -24.95 13.39
CA GLY A 178 -16.88 -25.93 12.47
C GLY A 178 -17.53 -25.85 11.10
N HIS A 179 -16.79 -26.13 10.03
CA HIS A 179 -17.35 -26.19 8.69
C HIS A 179 -18.25 -27.43 8.55
N LEU A 180 -19.39 -27.29 7.84
CA LEU A 180 -20.36 -28.38 7.68
C LEU A 180 -19.82 -29.56 6.87
N ASP A 181 -19.14 -29.26 5.76
CA ASP A 181 -18.64 -30.26 4.80
C ASP A 181 -17.12 -30.53 4.86
N LYS A 182 -16.38 -29.83 5.72
CA LYS A 182 -14.92 -29.92 5.80
C LYS A 182 -14.51 -30.20 7.24
N PRO A 183 -13.44 -30.97 7.49
CA PRO A 183 -13.01 -31.34 8.84
C PRO A 183 -12.19 -30.22 9.52
N ILE A 184 -12.51 -28.96 9.26
CA ILE A 184 -11.84 -27.74 9.78
C ILE A 184 -12.89 -26.70 10.15
N SER A 185 -12.52 -25.61 10.82
CA SER A 185 -13.43 -24.50 11.08
C SER A 185 -13.72 -23.64 9.84
N ILE A 186 -14.81 -22.88 9.87
CA ILE A 186 -15.19 -21.98 8.77
C ILE A 186 -14.16 -20.85 8.61
N PHE A 187 -13.76 -20.24 9.73
CA PHE A 187 -12.82 -19.12 9.70
C PHE A 187 -11.44 -19.56 9.22
N THR A 188 -10.97 -20.73 9.65
CA THR A 188 -9.69 -21.30 9.21
C THR A 188 -9.70 -21.63 7.73
N ASP A 189 -10.77 -22.24 7.24
CA ASP A 189 -10.95 -22.54 5.82
C ASP A 189 -10.80 -21.27 4.96
N PHE A 190 -11.55 -20.22 5.30
CA PHE A 190 -11.52 -18.96 4.56
C PHE A 190 -10.20 -18.22 4.69
N LEU A 191 -9.54 -18.28 5.85
CA LEU A 191 -8.25 -17.66 6.05
C LEU A 191 -7.14 -18.39 5.24
N CYS A 192 -7.17 -19.72 5.21
CA CYS A 192 -6.27 -20.53 4.38
C CYS A 192 -6.46 -20.20 2.89
N ASP A 193 -7.71 -20.16 2.42
CA ASP A 193 -8.04 -19.78 1.05
C ASP A 193 -7.53 -18.38 0.72
N ALA A 194 -7.64 -17.42 1.65
CA ALA A 194 -7.15 -16.07 1.45
C ALA A 194 -5.62 -15.98 1.36
N PHE A 195 -4.88 -16.72 2.20
CA PHE A 195 -3.41 -16.78 2.12
C PHE A 195 -2.92 -17.38 0.80
N GLU A 196 -3.59 -18.41 0.28
CA GLU A 196 -3.20 -19.08 -0.96
C GLU A 196 -3.71 -18.37 -2.24
N ASN A 197 -4.57 -17.35 -2.11
CA ASN A 197 -5.22 -16.71 -3.25
C ASN A 197 -4.27 -15.81 -4.07
N LYS A 198 -3.85 -16.32 -5.23
CA LYS A 198 -2.96 -15.61 -6.17
C LYS A 198 -3.54 -14.31 -6.73
N LEU A 199 -4.85 -14.07 -6.66
CA LEU A 199 -5.44 -12.80 -7.09
C LEU A 199 -5.08 -11.64 -6.15
N LEU A 200 -4.75 -11.92 -4.89
CA LEU A 200 -4.33 -10.91 -3.92
C LEU A 200 -2.88 -10.46 -4.14
N VAL A 201 -2.07 -11.25 -4.85
CA VAL A 201 -0.67 -10.92 -5.09
C VAL A 201 -0.55 -9.72 -6.03
N LYS A 202 0.19 -8.70 -5.59
CA LYS A 202 0.50 -7.47 -6.33
C LYS A 202 1.97 -7.16 -6.16
N LYS A 203 2.72 -7.07 -7.29
CA LYS A 203 4.16 -6.80 -7.29
C LYS A 203 4.93 -7.71 -6.30
N GLY A 204 4.56 -8.99 -6.22
CA GLY A 204 5.20 -9.97 -5.33
C GLY A 204 4.72 -10.01 -3.88
N LYS A 205 3.79 -9.11 -3.52
CA LYS A 205 3.33 -8.92 -2.14
C LYS A 205 1.85 -9.22 -1.97
N VAL A 206 1.47 -9.63 -0.76
CA VAL A 206 0.07 -9.68 -0.29
C VAL A 206 -0.06 -8.78 0.93
N THR A 207 -1.15 -8.01 1.03
CA THR A 207 -1.39 -7.13 2.19
C THR A 207 -2.32 -7.78 3.21
N LEU A 208 -2.11 -7.51 4.50
CA LEU A 208 -3.04 -7.91 5.56
C LEU A 208 -4.44 -7.34 5.31
N HIS A 209 -4.52 -6.12 4.77
CA HIS A 209 -5.80 -5.50 4.40
C HIS A 209 -6.56 -6.31 3.34
N ASP A 210 -5.89 -6.77 2.28
CA ASP A 210 -6.51 -7.58 1.23
C ASP A 210 -6.95 -8.96 1.76
N ILE A 211 -6.16 -9.58 2.65
CA ILE A 211 -6.53 -10.83 3.34
C ILE A 211 -7.79 -10.63 4.17
N HIS A 212 -7.81 -9.60 5.04
CA HIS A 212 -8.98 -9.23 5.84
C HIS A 212 -10.23 -9.06 4.97
N LYS A 213 -10.14 -8.31 3.87
CA LYS A 213 -11.29 -8.07 2.99
C LYS A 213 -11.82 -9.32 2.33
N LEU A 214 -10.93 -10.21 1.89
CA LEU A 214 -11.36 -11.46 1.25
C LEU A 214 -12.04 -12.39 2.25
N VAL A 215 -11.48 -12.55 3.46
CA VAL A 215 -12.10 -13.35 4.52
C VAL A 215 -13.46 -12.77 4.93
N SER A 216 -13.56 -11.45 5.11
CA SER A 216 -14.83 -10.79 5.43
C SER A 216 -15.87 -10.98 4.32
N LEU A 217 -15.47 -10.95 3.04
CA LEU A 217 -16.37 -11.27 1.92
C LEU A 217 -16.85 -12.72 1.96
N TYR A 218 -15.97 -13.68 2.25
CA TYR A 218 -16.36 -15.09 2.37
C TYR A 218 -17.34 -15.32 3.52
N LEU A 219 -17.12 -14.67 4.67
CA LEU A 219 -18.04 -14.72 5.80
C LEU A 219 -19.38 -14.04 5.50
N ASP A 220 -19.40 -12.92 4.79
CA ASP A 220 -20.64 -12.28 4.34
C ASP A 220 -21.47 -13.20 3.43
N VAL A 221 -20.81 -13.94 2.53
CA VAL A 221 -21.47 -14.93 1.67
C VAL A 221 -21.96 -16.13 2.49
N TRP A 222 -21.14 -16.62 3.42
CA TRP A 222 -21.52 -17.69 4.34
C TRP A 222 -22.75 -17.33 5.16
N ASN A 223 -22.77 -16.14 5.78
CA ASN A 223 -23.85 -15.66 6.65
C ASN A 223 -25.18 -15.52 5.90
N LYS A 224 -25.15 -15.21 4.60
CA LYS A 224 -26.34 -15.18 3.74
C LYS A 224 -26.89 -16.57 3.44
N ASN A 225 -26.00 -17.54 3.24
CA ASN A 225 -26.38 -18.91 2.91
C ASN A 225 -26.73 -19.75 4.16
N ASN A 226 -26.19 -19.39 5.33
CA ASN A 226 -26.30 -20.13 6.58
C ASN A 226 -26.80 -19.24 7.74
N PRO A 227 -28.05 -18.73 7.69
CA PRO A 227 -28.56 -17.77 8.67
C PRO A 227 -28.63 -18.29 10.11
N ALA A 228 -28.60 -19.61 10.32
CA ALA A 228 -28.56 -20.23 11.65
C ALA A 228 -27.13 -20.36 12.23
N GLN A 229 -26.09 -20.21 11.40
CA GLN A 229 -24.68 -20.35 11.78
C GLN A 229 -23.91 -19.10 11.32
N GLN A 230 -24.47 -17.94 11.63
CA GLN A 230 -23.83 -16.67 11.31
C GLN A 230 -22.64 -16.40 12.21
N GLN A 231 -21.60 -15.84 11.60
CA GLN A 231 -20.36 -15.53 12.25
C GLN A 231 -19.81 -14.23 11.65
N ASN A 232 -19.83 -13.16 12.44
CA ASN A 232 -19.33 -11.84 12.01
C ASN A 232 -17.96 -11.61 12.63
N PRO A 233 -16.90 -11.51 11.83
CA PRO A 233 -15.56 -11.37 12.36
C PRO A 233 -15.31 -9.95 12.87
N ILE A 234 -14.34 -9.76 13.76
CA ILE A 234 -13.92 -8.44 14.24
C ILE A 234 -12.46 -8.21 13.87
N PHE A 235 -12.19 -7.12 13.16
CA PHE A 235 -10.84 -6.70 12.80
C PHE A 235 -10.49 -5.38 13.48
N LYS A 236 -9.49 -5.38 14.35
CA LYS A 236 -8.97 -4.19 15.03
C LYS A 236 -7.46 -4.10 14.85
N ARG A 237 -6.92 -2.89 14.72
CA ARG A 237 -5.48 -2.67 14.53
C ARG A 237 -5.00 -1.37 15.19
N ASN A 238 -3.75 -1.35 15.65
CA ASN A 238 -3.08 -0.16 16.18
C ASN A 238 -1.76 0.14 15.44
N MET A 239 -1.72 -0.07 14.14
CA MET A 239 -0.51 0.08 13.33
C MET A 239 -0.61 1.24 12.32
N GLY A 240 0.53 1.80 11.94
CA GLY A 240 0.62 2.69 10.78
C GLY A 240 0.59 1.91 9.47
N GLY A 241 -0.33 2.23 8.57
CA GLY A 241 -0.47 1.55 7.29
C GLY A 241 -0.98 0.11 7.41
N THR A 242 -0.37 -0.81 6.67
CA THR A 242 -0.69 -2.24 6.68
C THR A 242 0.58 -3.10 6.63
N ILE A 243 0.43 -4.41 6.80
CA ILE A 243 1.53 -5.36 6.68
C ILE A 243 1.59 -5.86 5.24
N PHE A 244 2.78 -5.86 4.67
CA PHE A 244 3.09 -6.46 3.37
C PHE A 244 3.85 -7.76 3.59
N PHE A 245 3.28 -8.87 3.13
CA PHE A 245 3.93 -10.17 3.08
C PHE A 245 4.58 -10.34 1.72
N GLU A 246 5.90 -10.52 1.68
CA GLU A 246 6.63 -10.87 0.45
C GLU A 246 6.42 -12.36 0.17
N VAL A 247 5.70 -12.69 -0.90
CA VAL A 247 5.29 -14.08 -1.20
C VAL A 247 5.91 -14.65 -2.47
N GLU A 248 6.39 -13.78 -3.36
CA GLU A 248 7.10 -14.18 -4.58
C GLU A 248 8.09 -13.09 -5.02
N ASP A 249 9.17 -13.49 -5.68
CA ASP A 249 10.11 -12.54 -6.26
C ASP A 249 9.45 -11.75 -7.39
N TYR A 250 9.35 -10.43 -7.22
CA TYR A 250 8.87 -9.55 -8.27
C TYR A 250 10.00 -8.83 -8.97
N LYS A 251 10.06 -9.01 -10.29
CA LYS A 251 10.95 -8.24 -11.17
C LYS A 251 10.09 -7.27 -11.96
N PRO A 252 10.20 -5.95 -11.71
CA PRO A 252 9.53 -4.95 -12.52
C PRO A 252 9.84 -5.14 -14.01
N PHE A 253 8.88 -4.81 -14.88
CA PHE A 253 9.11 -4.87 -16.32
C PHE A 253 10.30 -3.96 -16.68
N PRO A 254 11.35 -4.47 -17.37
CA PRO A 254 12.52 -3.67 -17.70
C PRO A 254 12.12 -2.64 -18.76
N THR A 255 11.97 -1.39 -18.33
CA THR A 255 11.66 -0.28 -19.23
C THR A 255 12.95 0.23 -19.84
N THR A 256 13.08 0.14 -21.16
CA THR A 256 14.21 0.71 -21.90
C THR A 256 14.22 2.22 -21.71
N LYS A 257 15.29 2.75 -21.13
CA LYS A 257 15.55 4.20 -21.10
C LYS A 257 16.45 4.56 -22.26
N ILE A 258 16.07 5.56 -23.05
CA ILE A 258 16.89 6.11 -24.11
C ILE A 258 17.48 7.40 -23.60
N TYR A 259 18.80 7.41 -23.46
CA TYR A 259 19.60 8.60 -23.20
C TYR A 259 20.65 8.69 -24.29
N LEU A 260 20.73 9.83 -24.96
CA LEU A 260 21.72 10.07 -26.01
C LEU A 260 22.26 11.48 -25.89
N GLU A 261 23.57 11.58 -25.87
CA GLU A 261 24.29 12.85 -25.79
C GLU A 261 24.98 13.13 -27.14
N SER A 262 24.69 14.31 -27.70
CA SER A 262 25.37 14.85 -28.89
C SER A 262 26.14 16.12 -28.52
N ASP A 263 26.79 16.76 -29.49
CA ASP A 263 27.49 18.04 -29.26
C ASP A 263 26.50 19.18 -28.95
N GLN A 264 25.29 19.15 -29.53
CA GLN A 264 24.31 20.25 -29.43
C GLN A 264 23.17 20.00 -28.45
N TYR A 265 22.87 18.73 -28.14
CA TYR A 265 21.71 18.38 -27.32
C TYR A 265 21.90 17.06 -26.56
N ILE A 266 20.99 16.80 -25.62
CA ILE A 266 20.84 15.53 -24.92
C ILE A 266 19.39 15.09 -25.05
N ILE A 267 19.14 13.88 -25.57
CA ILE A 267 17.87 13.19 -25.38
C ILE A 267 17.86 12.74 -23.92
N TYR A 268 17.15 13.49 -23.08
CA TYR A 268 17.09 13.23 -21.65
C TYR A 268 16.17 12.05 -21.35
N GLU A 269 15.00 12.01 -22.00
CA GLU A 269 14.00 10.96 -21.79
C GLU A 269 13.12 10.78 -23.03
N VAL A 270 12.73 9.52 -23.30
CA VAL A 270 11.73 9.16 -24.30
C VAL A 270 10.59 8.42 -23.61
N GLU A 271 9.44 9.06 -23.49
CA GLU A 271 8.26 8.51 -22.83
C GLU A 271 7.21 7.99 -23.84
N PRO A 272 6.77 6.72 -23.74
CA PRO A 272 5.71 6.17 -24.58
C PRO A 272 4.33 6.68 -24.14
N VAL A 273 3.72 7.59 -24.89
CA VAL A 273 2.40 8.19 -24.61
C VAL A 273 1.31 7.66 -25.55
N HIS A 274 1.36 6.36 -25.82
CA HIS A 274 0.51 5.69 -26.80
C HIS A 274 -0.99 5.82 -26.46
N THR A 275 -1.84 6.01 -27.45
CA THR A 275 -3.30 6.10 -27.25
C THR A 275 -4.03 5.43 -28.41
N GLY A 276 -5.00 4.57 -28.09
CA GLY A 276 -5.75 3.84 -29.12
C GLY A 276 -4.81 3.09 -30.06
N THR A 277 -4.97 3.30 -31.36
CA THR A 277 -4.14 2.68 -32.41
C THR A 277 -2.87 3.48 -32.77
N CYS A 278 -2.60 4.60 -32.11
CA CYS A 278 -1.43 5.42 -32.38
C CYS A 278 -0.26 5.10 -31.42
N LYS A 279 0.89 4.72 -31.97
CA LYS A 279 2.18 4.69 -31.26
C LYS A 279 2.72 6.11 -31.21
N ARG A 280 2.94 6.63 -30.00
CA ARG A 280 3.31 8.03 -29.76
C ARG A 280 4.44 8.16 -28.75
N TYR A 281 5.37 9.09 -28.98
CA TYR A 281 6.44 9.42 -28.05
C TYR A 281 6.40 10.89 -27.64
N SER A 282 6.68 11.13 -26.36
CA SER A 282 7.07 12.43 -25.82
C SER A 282 8.56 12.36 -25.53
N VAL A 283 9.34 13.28 -26.08
CA VAL A 283 10.80 13.31 -25.94
C VAL A 283 11.17 14.59 -25.20
N LYS A 284 11.92 14.46 -24.12
CA LYS A 284 12.48 15.60 -23.37
C LYS A 284 13.93 15.79 -23.78
N VAL A 285 14.28 17.02 -24.16
CA VAL A 285 15.59 17.36 -24.74
C VAL A 285 16.21 18.54 -24.01
N ILE A 286 17.46 18.38 -23.59
CA ILE A 286 18.30 19.46 -23.08
C ILE A 286 19.15 20.00 -24.23
N LEU A 287 19.01 21.28 -24.54
CA LEU A 287 19.90 21.99 -25.46
C LEU A 287 21.17 22.40 -24.74
N LYS A 288 22.33 22.09 -25.31
CA LYS A 288 23.64 22.42 -24.72
C LYS A 288 24.09 23.85 -25.00
N GLU A 289 23.48 24.47 -26.01
CA GLU A 289 23.71 25.86 -26.40
C GLU A 289 22.41 26.50 -26.90
N PRO A 290 22.29 27.84 -26.89
CA PRO A 290 21.15 28.54 -27.46
C PRO A 290 21.10 28.38 -28.98
N LEU A 291 20.19 27.52 -29.47
CA LEU A 291 19.97 27.30 -30.89
C LEU A 291 18.86 28.22 -31.43
N SER A 292 19.00 28.68 -32.67
CA SER A 292 17.92 29.33 -33.41
C SER A 292 16.80 28.32 -33.73
N LEU A 293 15.58 28.80 -34.00
CA LEU A 293 14.46 27.92 -34.37
C LEU A 293 14.74 27.10 -35.65
N ASP A 294 15.55 27.64 -36.57
CA ASP A 294 16.01 26.94 -37.77
C ASP A 294 16.97 25.78 -37.47
N GLU A 295 17.80 25.92 -36.43
CA GLU A 295 18.70 24.87 -35.93
C GLU A 295 17.92 23.84 -35.11
N ILE A 296 17.00 24.28 -34.24
CA ILE A 296 16.08 23.39 -33.51
C ILE A 296 15.26 22.55 -34.49
N SER A 297 14.85 23.10 -35.65
CA SER A 297 14.15 22.35 -36.70
C SER A 297 15.00 21.20 -37.25
N LYS A 298 16.31 21.38 -37.41
CA LYS A 298 17.23 20.31 -37.85
C LYS A 298 17.42 19.26 -36.77
N VAL A 299 17.72 19.70 -35.54
CA VAL A 299 17.87 18.82 -34.37
C VAL A 299 16.60 18.00 -34.13
N SER A 300 15.42 18.59 -34.27
CA SER A 300 14.13 17.91 -34.15
C SER A 300 13.99 16.75 -35.14
N ILE A 301 14.41 16.95 -36.40
CA ILE A 301 14.38 15.90 -37.43
C ILE A 301 15.33 14.76 -37.06
N GLU A 302 16.55 15.07 -36.63
CA GLU A 302 17.56 14.08 -36.20
C GLU A 302 17.09 13.25 -35.00
N ILE A 303 16.52 13.92 -33.99
CA ILE A 303 15.95 13.26 -32.81
C ILE A 303 14.77 12.38 -33.21
N LYS A 304 13.85 12.89 -34.05
CA LYS A 304 12.73 12.10 -34.56
C LYS A 304 13.21 10.84 -35.26
N ASP A 305 14.19 10.93 -36.15
CA ASP A 305 14.74 9.78 -36.87
C ASP A 305 15.37 8.75 -35.92
N THR A 306 16.00 9.24 -34.84
CA THR A 306 16.58 8.40 -33.79
C THR A 306 15.50 7.64 -33.00
N VAL A 307 14.40 8.30 -32.62
CA VAL A 307 13.40 7.73 -31.69
C VAL A 307 12.19 7.11 -32.38
N GLN A 308 11.98 7.35 -33.68
CA GLN A 308 10.79 6.86 -34.39
C GLN A 308 10.65 5.34 -34.32
N THR A 309 11.76 4.61 -34.36
CA THR A 309 11.81 3.14 -34.25
C THR A 309 12.20 2.66 -32.86
N ALA A 310 12.12 3.53 -31.85
CA ALA A 310 12.45 3.17 -30.48
C ALA A 310 11.56 2.04 -29.95
N GLU A 311 12.14 1.21 -29.10
CA GLU A 311 11.49 0.09 -28.41
C GLU A 311 11.33 0.41 -26.92
N VAL A 312 10.69 1.54 -26.62
CA VAL A 312 10.35 1.94 -25.25
C VAL A 312 8.91 1.54 -24.93
N HIS A 313 8.74 0.74 -23.87
CA HIS A 313 7.46 0.15 -23.47
C HIS A 313 7.26 0.24 -21.95
N ARG A 314 6.03 0.54 -21.51
CA ARG A 314 5.73 0.68 -20.05
C ARG A 314 5.49 -0.64 -19.34
N ASN A 315 5.14 -1.69 -20.07
CA ASN A 315 4.79 -3.01 -19.56
C ASN A 315 4.70 -4.03 -20.70
N GLN A 316 4.52 -5.30 -20.33
CA GLN A 316 4.40 -6.43 -21.25
C GLN A 316 3.30 -6.23 -22.32
N ARG A 317 2.12 -5.70 -21.95
CA ARG A 317 1.03 -5.43 -22.90
C ARG A 317 1.41 -4.36 -23.92
N SER A 318 2.14 -3.34 -23.50
CA SER A 318 2.68 -2.31 -24.39
C SER A 318 3.67 -2.93 -25.37
N LEU A 319 4.60 -3.75 -24.87
CA LEU A 319 5.60 -4.44 -25.70
C LEU A 319 4.92 -5.30 -26.78
N GLU A 320 4.00 -6.18 -26.40
CA GLU A 320 3.29 -7.06 -27.34
C GLU A 320 2.53 -6.28 -28.43
N ARG A 321 1.97 -5.12 -28.07
CA ARG A 321 1.20 -4.30 -28.99
C ARG A 321 2.05 -3.50 -29.97
N TRP A 322 3.20 -3.00 -29.52
CA TRP A 322 3.97 -1.94 -30.21
C TRP A 322 5.35 -2.35 -30.70
N LYS A 323 5.81 -3.56 -30.36
CA LYS A 323 7.08 -4.09 -30.82
C LYS A 323 7.18 -4.08 -32.34
N GLY A 324 8.29 -3.56 -32.86
CA GLY A 324 8.60 -3.50 -34.29
C GLY A 324 7.77 -2.50 -35.09
N LYS A 325 6.92 -1.70 -34.44
CA LYS A 325 6.13 -0.64 -35.10
C LYS A 325 6.83 0.70 -34.96
N SER A 326 6.84 1.50 -36.02
CA SER A 326 7.29 2.89 -35.94
C SER A 326 6.29 3.78 -35.20
N ALA A 327 6.77 4.84 -34.57
CA ALA A 327 5.93 5.89 -34.01
C ALA A 327 5.12 6.58 -35.11
N ASN A 328 3.85 6.85 -34.82
CA ASN A 328 2.96 7.66 -35.66
C ASN A 328 3.07 9.15 -35.32
N ILE A 329 3.40 9.48 -34.06
CA ILE A 329 3.52 10.86 -33.58
C ILE A 329 4.69 10.96 -32.62
N VAL A 330 5.50 12.02 -32.76
CA VAL A 330 6.59 12.34 -31.84
C VAL A 330 6.47 13.82 -31.47
N TRP A 331 6.36 14.10 -30.17
CA TRP A 331 6.54 15.43 -29.60
C TRP A 331 7.94 15.54 -29.01
N ILE A 332 8.64 16.62 -29.30
CA ILE A 332 9.99 16.87 -28.81
C ILE A 332 9.99 18.21 -28.08
N TYR A 333 10.17 18.16 -26.77
CA TYR A 333 10.14 19.28 -25.84
C TYR A 333 11.57 19.72 -25.51
N PHE A 334 11.89 20.98 -25.75
CA PHE A 334 13.23 21.54 -25.58
C PHE A 334 13.32 22.40 -24.32
N GLY A 335 14.36 22.20 -23.51
CA GLY A 335 14.74 23.03 -22.38
C GLY A 335 16.26 23.12 -22.27
N PHE A 336 16.78 23.75 -21.22
CA PHE A 336 18.23 24.03 -21.09
C PHE A 336 18.92 23.28 -19.96
N ASP A 337 18.17 22.72 -19.01
CA ASP A 337 18.73 22.05 -17.85
C ASP A 337 17.80 20.95 -17.32
N GLU A 338 18.26 20.20 -16.32
CA GLU A 338 17.50 19.13 -15.68
C GLU A 338 16.24 19.67 -14.97
N SER A 339 16.26 20.92 -14.51
CA SER A 339 15.11 21.56 -13.86
C SER A 339 13.94 21.71 -14.83
N ASP A 340 14.23 22.18 -16.04
CA ASP A 340 13.26 22.26 -17.13
C ASP A 340 12.64 20.89 -17.43
N MET A 341 13.45 19.81 -17.40
CA MET A 341 12.99 18.44 -17.67
C MET A 341 12.07 17.91 -16.56
N LYS A 342 12.44 18.13 -15.29
CA LYS A 342 11.70 17.67 -14.11
C LYS A 342 10.40 18.43 -13.92
N ARG A 343 10.40 19.75 -14.15
CA ARG A 343 9.22 20.62 -13.97
C ARG A 343 8.32 20.70 -15.20
N GLY A 344 8.75 20.15 -16.34
CA GLY A 344 8.03 20.26 -17.59
C GLY A 344 7.95 21.70 -18.14
N ASN A 345 8.94 22.53 -17.82
CA ASN A 345 9.02 23.92 -18.28
C ASN A 345 9.93 24.00 -19.50
N PHE A 346 9.34 24.06 -20.69
CA PHE A 346 10.08 23.99 -21.96
C PHE A 346 10.01 25.33 -22.70
N ILE A 347 11.06 25.67 -23.46
CA ILE A 347 11.05 26.90 -24.29
C ILE A 347 10.11 26.74 -25.50
N CYS A 348 10.07 25.54 -26.06
CA CYS A 348 9.17 25.16 -27.14
C CYS A 348 9.05 23.64 -27.22
N HIS A 349 8.11 23.18 -28.05
CA HIS A 349 8.18 21.83 -28.59
C HIS A 349 7.89 21.81 -30.08
N THR A 350 8.35 20.73 -30.71
CA THR A 350 8.03 20.41 -32.09
C THR A 350 7.13 19.18 -32.18
N THR A 351 6.27 19.14 -33.19
CA THR A 351 5.41 17.99 -33.48
C THR A 351 5.78 17.39 -34.82
N TRP A 352 5.98 16.08 -34.84
CA TRP A 352 6.04 15.28 -36.07
C TRP A 352 4.93 14.23 -36.04
N CYS A 353 4.25 14.02 -37.17
CA CYS A 353 3.32 12.93 -37.37
C CYS A 353 3.50 12.26 -38.74
N ASP A 354 3.20 10.96 -38.80
CA ASP A 354 3.29 10.17 -40.03
C ASP A 354 2.21 10.54 -41.05
N ASP A 355 2.36 10.06 -42.29
CA ASP A 355 1.42 10.37 -43.38
C ASP A 355 0.02 9.77 -43.20
N ASN A 356 -0.16 8.88 -42.22
CA ASN A 356 -1.45 8.28 -41.89
C ASN A 356 -2.21 9.09 -40.83
N GLN A 357 -1.61 10.14 -40.26
CA GLN A 357 -2.27 11.05 -39.34
C GLN A 357 -2.89 12.26 -40.05
N ASP A 358 -3.90 12.85 -39.41
CA ASP A 358 -4.50 14.13 -39.82
C ASP A 358 -3.53 15.29 -39.57
N LYS A 359 -2.72 15.64 -40.58
CA LYS A 359 -1.74 16.73 -40.50
C LYS A 359 -2.40 18.09 -40.32
N ASP A 360 -3.60 18.31 -40.85
CA ASP A 360 -4.33 19.57 -40.67
C ASP A 360 -4.73 19.75 -39.20
N TRP A 361 -5.05 18.65 -38.51
CA TRP A 361 -5.30 18.65 -37.08
C TRP A 361 -4.03 18.85 -36.24
N TRP A 362 -2.96 18.10 -36.53
CA TRP A 362 -1.75 18.09 -35.71
C TRP A 362 -0.85 19.30 -35.93
N TYR A 363 -0.80 19.84 -37.15
CA TYR A 363 0.03 20.99 -37.51
C TYR A 363 -0.75 22.30 -37.56
N LYS A 364 -1.75 22.43 -36.68
CA LYS A 364 -2.46 23.70 -36.52
C LYS A 364 -1.50 24.83 -36.20
N VAL A 365 -1.50 25.82 -37.08
CA VAL A 365 -0.77 27.08 -36.92
C VAL A 365 -1.71 28.16 -36.38
N ASP A 366 -1.16 29.14 -35.70
CA ASP A 366 -1.86 30.35 -35.27
C ASP A 366 -1.04 31.59 -35.65
N ARG A 367 -1.51 32.78 -35.27
CA ARG A 367 -0.82 34.04 -35.60
C ARG A 367 0.31 34.39 -34.63
N SER A 368 0.62 33.53 -33.67
CA SER A 368 1.56 33.85 -32.59
C SER A 368 2.59 32.75 -32.39
N ASN A 369 2.23 31.67 -31.70
CA ASN A 369 3.17 30.75 -31.07
C ASN A 369 3.31 29.45 -31.84
N LYS A 370 2.37 29.14 -32.73
CA LYS A 370 2.37 27.91 -33.52
C LYS A 370 2.56 28.22 -35.00
N PHE A 371 3.63 27.67 -35.58
CA PHE A 371 4.00 27.95 -36.97
C PHE A 371 4.82 26.79 -37.53
N MET A 372 5.08 26.84 -38.84
CA MET A 372 5.94 25.89 -39.55
C MET A 372 7.28 26.54 -39.85
N ILE A 373 8.38 25.84 -39.58
CA ILE A 373 9.71 26.15 -40.13
C ILE A 373 10.18 24.92 -40.88
N LYS A 374 10.32 25.06 -42.20
CA LYS A 374 10.50 23.92 -43.12
C LYS A 374 9.33 22.93 -42.92
N ASP A 375 9.62 21.65 -42.71
CA ASP A 375 8.63 20.61 -42.49
C ASP A 375 8.37 20.31 -41.00
N THR A 376 8.81 21.20 -40.10
CA THR A 376 8.69 21.04 -38.65
C THR A 376 7.63 21.98 -38.09
N HIS A 377 6.64 21.43 -37.41
CA HIS A 377 5.63 22.18 -36.66
C HIS A 377 6.17 22.58 -35.30
N PHE A 378 6.06 23.86 -34.95
CA PHE A 378 6.51 24.44 -33.68
C PHE A 378 5.35 24.89 -32.83
N ASN A 379 5.56 24.85 -31.51
CA ASN A 379 4.78 25.57 -30.52
C ASN A 379 5.73 26.18 -29.47
N VAL A 380 5.89 27.51 -29.52
CA VAL A 380 6.75 28.27 -28.61
C VAL A 380 6.00 28.63 -27.33
N HIS A 381 6.63 28.42 -26.18
CA HIS A 381 6.02 28.63 -24.87
C HIS A 381 6.39 30.01 -24.34
N THR A 382 5.51 30.99 -24.56
CA THR A 382 5.73 32.40 -24.17
C THR A 382 5.86 32.61 -22.66
N TYR A 383 5.51 31.62 -21.85
CA TYR A 383 5.58 31.65 -20.40
C TYR A 383 6.88 31.06 -19.82
N TYR A 384 7.79 30.54 -20.66
CA TYR A 384 8.99 29.84 -20.22
C TYR A 384 9.83 30.65 -19.21
N GLU A 385 10.19 31.88 -19.56
CA GLU A 385 11.02 32.76 -18.70
C GLU A 385 10.29 33.18 -17.42
N SER A 386 8.98 33.45 -17.52
CA SER A 386 8.18 33.82 -16.36
C SER A 386 8.04 32.66 -15.37
N LEU A 387 7.86 31.42 -15.85
CA LEU A 387 7.81 30.25 -14.98
C LEU A 387 9.20 29.92 -14.42
N LYS A 388 10.26 30.08 -15.21
CA LYS A 388 11.64 29.85 -14.73
C LYS A 388 11.98 30.81 -13.58
N THR A 389 11.65 32.08 -13.73
CA THR A 389 11.81 33.10 -12.68
C THR A 389 10.94 32.79 -11.46
N LEU A 390 9.69 32.39 -11.68
CA LEU A 390 8.77 32.01 -10.60
C LEU A 390 9.34 30.82 -9.80
N HIS A 391 9.78 29.76 -10.48
CA HIS A 391 10.35 28.59 -9.81
C HIS A 391 11.59 28.96 -9.00
N GLN A 392 12.52 29.75 -9.57
CA GLN A 392 13.72 30.19 -8.87
C GLN A 392 13.40 31.02 -7.61
N ASN A 393 12.41 31.90 -7.68
CA ASN A 393 12.05 32.77 -6.57
C ASN A 393 11.21 32.09 -5.48
N ASN A 394 10.62 30.93 -5.76
CA ASN A 394 9.73 30.21 -4.84
C ASN A 394 10.27 28.81 -4.50
N THR A 395 11.49 28.47 -4.91
CA THR A 395 12.15 27.23 -4.48
C THR A 395 12.70 27.43 -3.08
N GLY A 396 12.25 26.59 -2.16
CA GLY A 396 12.56 26.71 -0.75
C GLY A 396 13.89 26.12 -0.34
N ASN A 397 14.26 26.37 0.91
CA ASN A 397 15.39 25.68 1.52
C ASN A 397 15.06 24.19 1.72
N LYS A 398 16.00 23.32 1.32
CA LYS A 398 15.85 21.87 1.40
C LYS A 398 15.50 21.37 2.80
N ASP A 399 16.24 21.79 3.83
CA ASP A 399 16.10 21.25 5.19
C ASP A 399 14.82 21.79 5.86
N GLU A 400 14.50 23.07 5.63
CA GLU A 400 13.27 23.70 6.14
C GLU A 400 12.02 23.06 5.51
N LEU A 401 12.06 22.77 4.20
CA LEU A 401 10.96 22.11 3.51
C LEU A 401 10.75 20.67 4.01
N ILE A 402 11.83 19.91 4.21
CA ILE A 402 11.75 18.55 4.77
C ILE A 402 11.08 18.57 6.14
N LEU A 403 11.50 19.50 7.02
CA LEU A 403 10.91 19.64 8.36
C LEU A 403 9.42 19.98 8.28
N ALA A 404 9.03 20.97 7.47
CA ALA A 404 7.63 21.36 7.33
C ALA A 404 6.74 20.22 6.79
N VAL A 405 7.22 19.49 5.77
CA VAL A 405 6.51 18.32 5.23
C VAL A 405 6.39 17.21 6.28
N LYS A 406 7.44 16.96 7.07
CA LYS A 406 7.39 15.96 8.15
C LYS A 406 6.37 16.34 9.24
N GLU A 407 6.31 17.61 9.65
CA GLU A 407 5.33 18.11 10.61
C GLU A 407 3.88 17.94 10.10
N ILE A 408 3.62 18.31 8.85
CA ILE A 408 2.32 18.11 8.20
C ILE A 408 1.99 16.61 8.14
N SER A 409 2.94 15.79 7.68
CA SER A 409 2.75 14.36 7.51
C SER A 409 2.36 13.67 8.81
N ARG A 410 2.97 14.07 9.94
CA ARG A 410 2.64 13.51 11.25
C ARG A 410 1.16 13.66 11.58
N THR A 411 0.64 14.88 11.39
CA THR A 411 -0.77 15.20 11.67
C THR A 411 -1.68 14.45 10.72
N MET A 412 -1.38 14.47 9.41
CA MET A 412 -2.17 13.79 8.40
C MET A 412 -2.22 12.27 8.60
N LEU A 413 -1.08 11.63 8.84
CA LEU A 413 -0.99 10.18 9.07
C LEU A 413 -1.75 9.77 10.33
N LYS A 414 -1.57 10.51 11.43
CA LYS A 414 -2.32 10.24 12.68
C LYS A 414 -3.83 10.30 12.43
N SER A 415 -4.33 11.38 11.84
CA SER A 415 -5.76 11.55 11.58
C SER A 415 -6.29 10.51 10.59
N ALA A 416 -5.49 10.11 9.59
CA ALA A 416 -5.85 9.01 8.69
C ALA A 416 -6.03 7.69 9.46
N GLU A 417 -5.12 7.34 10.37
CA GLU A 417 -5.23 6.11 11.17
C GLU A 417 -6.43 6.13 12.13
N GLU A 418 -6.74 7.28 12.73
CA GLU A 418 -7.95 7.46 13.55
C GLU A 418 -9.23 7.22 12.73
N VAL A 419 -9.30 7.82 11.54
CA VAL A 419 -10.42 7.65 10.60
C VAL A 419 -10.58 6.18 10.20
N ILE A 420 -9.48 5.51 9.85
CA ILE A 420 -9.52 4.11 9.43
C ILE A 420 -9.90 3.20 10.61
N SER A 421 -9.38 3.46 11.81
CA SER A 421 -9.73 2.69 13.01
C SER A 421 -11.23 2.77 13.31
N LEU A 422 -11.80 3.98 13.30
CA LEU A 422 -13.23 4.20 13.52
C LEU A 422 -14.07 3.59 12.38
N TYR A 423 -13.59 3.65 11.14
CA TYR A 423 -14.23 2.98 10.02
C TYR A 423 -14.25 1.45 10.20
N ASN A 424 -13.17 0.87 10.73
CA ASN A 424 -13.14 -0.54 11.09
C ASN A 424 -14.14 -0.85 12.22
N GLU A 425 -14.29 0.01 13.24
CA GLU A 425 -15.36 -0.18 14.25
C GLU A 425 -16.77 -0.20 13.63
N TYR A 426 -17.01 0.66 12.64
CA TYR A 426 -18.28 0.69 11.91
C TYR A 426 -18.50 -0.57 11.08
N THR A 427 -17.49 -1.02 10.33
CA THR A 427 -17.60 -2.24 9.51
C THR A 427 -17.69 -3.51 10.36
N ASN A 428 -17.10 -3.51 11.56
CA ASN A 428 -17.29 -4.53 12.59
C ASN A 428 -18.70 -4.52 13.23
N GLY A 429 -19.54 -3.53 12.93
CA GLY A 429 -20.86 -3.37 13.52
C GLY A 429 -20.87 -2.87 14.97
N LEU A 430 -19.73 -2.40 15.49
CA LEU A 430 -19.59 -1.93 16.88
C LEU A 430 -20.13 -0.51 17.08
N ILE A 431 -20.15 0.30 16.02
CA ILE A 431 -20.72 1.65 16.03
C ILE A 431 -21.66 1.84 14.84
N SER A 432 -22.66 2.71 15.01
CA SER A 432 -23.56 3.09 13.91
C SER A 432 -22.86 4.02 12.90
N GLU A 433 -23.39 4.12 11.66
CA GLU A 433 -22.90 5.10 10.68
C GLU A 433 -23.00 6.54 11.21
N SER A 434 -24.06 6.86 11.96
CA SER A 434 -24.21 8.18 12.60
C SER A 434 -23.16 8.44 13.68
N SER A 435 -22.73 7.40 14.38
CA SER A 435 -21.68 7.47 15.40
C SER A 435 -20.31 7.62 14.75
N LEU A 436 -20.05 6.91 13.65
CA LEU A 436 -18.85 7.05 12.83
C LEU A 436 -18.68 8.51 12.41
N VAL A 437 -19.69 9.09 11.73
CA VAL A 437 -19.63 10.47 11.23
C VAL A 437 -19.29 11.48 12.34
N LYS A 438 -19.91 11.35 13.51
CA LYS A 438 -19.63 12.23 14.65
C LYS A 438 -18.21 12.05 15.22
N LYS A 439 -17.73 10.81 15.29
CA LYS A 439 -16.43 10.51 15.90
C LYS A 439 -15.25 10.88 15.00
N ILE A 440 -15.39 10.79 13.68
CA ILE A 440 -14.29 11.11 12.74
C ILE A 440 -14.19 12.61 12.42
N ASP A 441 -15.23 13.40 12.68
CA ASP A 441 -15.30 14.83 12.34
C ASP A 441 -14.09 15.67 12.82
N PRO A 442 -13.55 15.47 14.04
CA PRO A 442 -12.31 16.15 14.46
C PRO A 442 -11.10 15.78 13.61
N SER A 443 -10.93 14.49 13.28
CA SER A 443 -9.84 14.01 12.43
C SER A 443 -10.00 14.52 11.00
N LEU A 444 -11.22 14.61 10.47
CA LEU A 444 -11.48 15.18 9.15
C LEU A 444 -11.14 16.69 9.09
N SER A 445 -11.45 17.43 10.15
CA SER A 445 -11.10 18.85 10.26
C SER A 445 -9.58 19.05 10.29
N SER A 446 -8.87 18.22 11.07
CA SER A 446 -7.41 18.26 11.14
C SER A 446 -6.74 17.89 9.80
N ILE A 447 -7.33 16.95 9.04
CA ILE A 447 -6.89 16.61 7.69
C ILE A 447 -7.06 17.80 6.74
N GLU A 448 -8.20 18.49 6.77
CA GLU A 448 -8.45 19.65 5.91
C GLU A 448 -7.44 20.78 6.18
N GLU A 449 -7.22 21.13 7.45
CA GLU A 449 -6.26 22.16 7.86
C GLU A 449 -4.83 21.81 7.42
N SER A 450 -4.40 20.56 7.64
CA SER A 450 -3.06 20.09 7.28
C SER A 450 -2.86 20.03 5.76
N PHE A 451 -3.90 19.63 5.02
CA PHE A 451 -3.86 19.63 3.56
C PHE A 451 -3.71 21.04 3.01
N MET A 452 -4.46 22.01 3.54
CA MET A 452 -4.30 23.42 3.14
C MET A 452 -2.89 23.93 3.43
N ALA A 453 -2.35 23.64 4.62
CA ALA A 453 -0.96 23.98 4.94
C ALA A 453 0.05 23.35 3.97
N SER A 454 -0.21 22.14 3.48
CA SER A 454 0.65 21.49 2.48
C SER A 454 0.65 22.20 1.12
N THR A 455 -0.42 22.92 0.78
CA THR A 455 -0.50 23.69 -0.48
C THR A 455 0.25 25.02 -0.43
N ASP A 456 0.56 25.51 0.78
CA ASP A 456 1.32 26.73 1.02
C ASP A 456 2.84 26.50 1.10
N LEU A 457 3.30 25.25 0.95
CA LEU A 457 4.73 24.91 0.97
C LEU A 457 5.46 25.50 -0.24
N GLU A 458 6.70 25.92 -0.01
CA GLU A 458 7.61 26.35 -1.07
C GLU A 458 7.91 25.19 -2.05
N LEU A 459 8.33 25.53 -3.28
CA LEU A 459 8.66 24.54 -4.28
C LEU A 459 9.90 23.75 -3.86
N ALA A 460 9.84 22.44 -4.04
CA ALA A 460 10.98 21.58 -3.75
C ALA A 460 12.14 21.84 -4.73
N PRO A 461 13.39 21.87 -4.24
CA PRO A 461 14.58 21.74 -5.09
C PRO A 461 14.54 20.47 -5.94
N ASP A 462 15.26 20.45 -7.06
CA ASP A 462 15.16 19.38 -8.06
C ASP A 462 15.63 18.00 -7.56
N ASP A 463 16.49 17.95 -6.54
CA ASP A 463 16.94 16.72 -5.89
C ASP A 463 15.93 16.17 -4.87
N LEU A 464 14.91 16.95 -4.50
CA LEU A 464 13.78 16.55 -3.65
C LEU A 464 12.48 16.30 -4.42
N SER A 465 12.46 16.47 -5.74
CA SER A 465 11.22 16.42 -6.53
C SER A 465 10.42 15.12 -6.34
N ASP A 466 11.08 13.96 -6.41
CA ASP A 466 10.40 12.66 -6.29
C ASP A 466 9.85 12.43 -4.87
N TRP A 467 10.62 12.84 -3.86
CA TRP A 467 10.23 12.78 -2.45
C TRP A 467 9.01 13.67 -2.18
N MET A 468 9.05 14.93 -2.64
CA MET A 468 7.93 15.86 -2.47
C MET A 468 6.68 15.39 -3.23
N GLN A 469 6.84 14.80 -4.42
CA GLN A 469 5.72 14.24 -5.17
C GLN A 469 5.06 13.08 -4.43
N ALA A 470 5.84 12.19 -3.81
CA ALA A 470 5.30 11.09 -3.00
C ALA A 470 4.48 11.61 -1.80
N TYR A 471 4.98 12.63 -1.09
CA TYR A 471 4.22 13.28 0.00
C TYR A 471 2.97 14.01 -0.50
N SER A 472 3.07 14.70 -1.64
CA SER A 472 1.91 15.37 -2.25
C SER A 472 0.80 14.37 -2.60
N ASN A 473 1.17 13.19 -3.12
CA ASN A 473 0.23 12.11 -3.42
C ASN A 473 -0.46 11.60 -2.16
N ILE A 474 0.31 11.24 -1.11
CA ILE A 474 -0.30 10.71 0.11
C ILE A 474 -1.17 11.76 0.83
N PHE A 475 -0.78 13.04 0.81
CA PHE A 475 -1.59 14.12 1.38
C PHE A 475 -2.92 14.26 0.65
N ALA A 476 -2.91 14.23 -0.69
CA ALA A 476 -4.14 14.23 -1.48
C ALA A 476 -5.00 12.98 -1.21
N THR A 477 -4.39 11.81 -1.06
CA THR A 477 -5.10 10.58 -0.72
C THR A 477 -5.71 10.63 0.68
N ILE A 478 -5.00 11.15 1.69
CA ILE A 478 -5.54 11.31 3.03
C ILE A 478 -6.67 12.34 3.03
N HIS A 479 -6.51 13.46 2.30
CA HIS A 479 -7.55 14.46 2.13
C HIS A 479 -8.84 13.84 1.56
N ASN A 480 -8.74 12.84 0.68
CA ASN A 480 -9.91 12.17 0.14
C ASN A 480 -10.83 11.54 1.19
N PHE A 481 -10.33 11.17 2.38
CA PHE A 481 -11.17 10.65 3.47
C PHE A 481 -12.27 11.64 3.89
N THR A 482 -12.06 12.95 3.71
CA THR A 482 -13.02 13.99 4.06
C THR A 482 -14.26 13.98 3.17
N PHE A 483 -14.32 13.21 2.07
CA PHE A 483 -15.41 13.23 1.10
C PHE A 483 -16.47 12.13 1.25
N TYR A 484 -16.34 11.22 2.21
CA TYR A 484 -17.16 10.00 2.25
C TYR A 484 -18.15 9.98 3.41
N TYR A 485 -17.67 10.07 4.65
CA TYR A 485 -18.49 9.94 5.85
C TYR A 485 -18.60 11.28 6.59
N ASN A 486 -19.43 12.17 6.06
CA ASN A 486 -19.80 13.44 6.69
C ASN A 486 -21.27 13.75 6.36
N GLU A 487 -21.85 14.75 7.03
CA GLU A 487 -23.27 15.11 6.86
C GLU A 487 -23.65 15.36 5.39
N LYS A 488 -22.81 16.09 4.65
CA LYS A 488 -23.04 16.42 3.23
C LYS A 488 -23.02 15.16 2.36
N SER A 489 -22.08 14.26 2.60
CA SER A 489 -21.86 13.06 1.78
C SER A 489 -22.90 11.98 2.06
N LEU A 490 -23.42 11.90 3.28
CA LEU A 490 -24.58 11.07 3.61
C LEU A 490 -25.80 11.44 2.77
N ALA A 491 -26.01 12.73 2.47
CA ALA A 491 -27.12 13.20 1.66
C ALA A 491 -26.92 13.04 0.13
N GLN A 492 -25.67 12.97 -0.34
CA GLN A 492 -25.34 13.03 -1.77
C GLN A 492 -24.89 11.70 -2.38
N ARG A 493 -24.44 10.74 -1.55
CA ARG A 493 -23.88 9.46 -2.01
C ARG A 493 -24.74 8.30 -1.48
N THR A 494 -24.72 7.16 -2.18
CA THR A 494 -25.27 5.93 -1.62
C THR A 494 -24.31 5.30 -0.61
N PRO A 495 -24.78 4.46 0.33
CA PRO A 495 -23.92 3.71 1.24
C PRO A 495 -22.85 2.88 0.51
N GLU A 496 -23.21 2.25 -0.60
CA GLU A 496 -22.31 1.43 -1.40
C GLU A 496 -21.21 2.27 -2.04
N ASN A 497 -21.55 3.47 -2.54
CA ASN A 497 -20.56 4.38 -3.09
C ASN A 497 -19.58 4.87 -2.02
N ARG A 498 -20.07 5.25 -0.83
CA ARG A 498 -19.22 5.69 0.28
C ARG A 498 -18.25 4.59 0.69
N LYS A 499 -18.77 3.37 0.90
CA LYS A 499 -17.95 2.20 1.23
C LYS A 499 -16.91 1.93 0.16
N ALA A 500 -17.29 1.88 -1.11
CA ALA A 500 -16.35 1.64 -2.21
C ALA A 500 -15.24 2.71 -2.30
N CYS A 501 -15.59 3.99 -2.15
CA CYS A 501 -14.59 5.06 -2.17
C CYS A 501 -13.66 5.01 -0.94
N MET A 502 -14.21 4.81 0.27
CA MET A 502 -13.41 4.68 1.50
C MET A 502 -12.39 3.55 1.40
N GLU A 503 -12.84 2.38 0.97
CA GLU A 503 -12.04 1.19 0.77
C GLU A 503 -10.96 1.35 -0.31
N MET A 504 -11.26 2.10 -1.36
CA MET A 504 -10.28 2.42 -2.41
C MET A 504 -9.22 3.40 -1.90
N THR A 505 -9.62 4.41 -1.14
CA THR A 505 -8.71 5.40 -0.55
C THR A 505 -7.79 4.78 0.50
N MET A 506 -8.30 3.87 1.34
CA MET A 506 -7.47 3.08 2.27
C MET A 506 -6.39 2.28 1.52
N LYS A 507 -6.74 1.68 0.39
CA LYS A 507 -5.79 0.93 -0.43
C LYS A 507 -4.69 1.81 -1.03
N TYR A 508 -5.05 2.98 -1.55
CA TYR A 508 -4.07 3.95 -2.06
C TYR A 508 -3.16 4.45 -0.94
N TYR A 509 -3.76 4.80 0.21
CA TYR A 509 -3.02 5.23 1.40
C TYR A 509 -1.95 4.21 1.80
N TYR A 510 -2.29 2.92 1.88
CA TYR A 510 -1.31 1.87 2.21
C TYR A 510 -0.20 1.73 1.17
N THR A 511 -0.53 1.91 -0.12
CA THR A 511 0.45 1.79 -1.21
C THR A 511 1.41 2.97 -1.22
N GLU A 512 0.88 4.19 -1.13
CA GLU A 512 1.66 5.43 -1.15
C GLU A 512 2.52 5.58 0.12
N LEU A 513 2.03 5.13 1.27
CA LEU A 513 2.84 5.09 2.50
C LEU A 513 4.03 4.14 2.35
N GLN A 514 3.85 2.98 1.73
CA GLN A 514 4.93 2.04 1.43
C GLN A 514 5.94 2.64 0.43
N GLU A 515 5.48 3.41 -0.56
CA GLU A 515 6.35 4.12 -1.51
C GLU A 515 7.22 5.16 -0.80
N ILE A 516 6.67 5.92 0.16
CA ILE A 516 7.44 6.86 0.98
C ILE A 516 8.51 6.12 1.81
N VAL A 517 8.15 4.98 2.43
CA VAL A 517 9.11 4.15 3.17
C VAL A 517 10.27 3.69 2.29
N GLU A 518 10.00 3.37 1.02
CA GLU A 518 11.04 2.96 0.07
C GLU A 518 11.94 4.13 -0.37
N LEU A 519 11.43 5.37 -0.37
CA LEU A 519 12.18 6.58 -0.68
C LEU A 519 13.03 7.09 0.49
N GLU A 520 12.61 6.85 1.74
CA GLU A 520 13.34 7.29 2.94
C GLU A 520 14.43 6.30 3.40
N ARG A 521 14.47 5.09 2.84
CA ARG A 521 15.50 4.08 3.09
C ARG A 521 16.74 4.31 2.23
#